data_AF-A0AAV3GQD4-F1
#
_entry.id   AF-A0AAV3GQD4-F1
#
_cell.length_a   1.000
_cell.length_b   1.000
_cell.length_c   1.000
_cell.angle_alpha   90.00
_cell.angle_beta   90.00
_cell.angle_gamma   90.00
#
_symmetry.space_group_name_H-M   'P 1'
#
loop_
_entity.id
_entity.type
_entity.pdbx_description
1 polymer ?
#
loop_
_entity_poly.entity_id
_entity_poly.type
_entity_poly.pdbx_seq_one_letter_code
_entity_poly.pdbx_strand_id
1 'polypeptide(L)'
;MKMSKSTLEMSHQEWLEDRKRGIGGSDVATVLGLNKYKSPYQLWLEKTGQIELKDLESEPAYWGNVLEEVVAKEFQERTGKKVRRRNQVFEHPLHPFLRANIDREVVGENAILECKTANQFLGKEWEGEEVPLSYLCQVQHYMNVLNKDYCYIAVLIGGQKFIWKRIERDQELIDTITEQLVEFWETNVLGGIEPVIDGSGATADFLKEKYADVEENQTALPSRFDELIEQKRELKRTKKEIESSIRQVDNEIISELGKREASIGITQRNIISWKLVRTRRMNTKKLAEKYPDVANDEEIYNVTESRRLTEKEIK
;
A
#
# COMPACT_ATOMS: atom_id res chain seq x y z
N MET A 1 20.18 0.37 26.20
CA MET A 1 19.46 1.10 25.13
C MET A 1 20.25 2.35 24.81
N LYS A 2 20.75 2.54 23.58
CA LYS A 2 21.37 3.82 23.20
C LYS A 2 20.27 4.87 23.15
N MET A 3 20.46 5.99 23.86
CA MET A 3 19.48 7.07 23.95
C MET A 3 19.32 7.74 22.58
N SER A 4 18.07 7.94 22.16
CA SER A 4 17.68 8.52 20.88
C SER A 4 17.54 10.04 20.91
N LYS A 5 17.52 10.64 19.70
CA LYS A 5 17.23 12.07 19.49
C LYS A 5 15.76 12.38 19.80
N SER A 6 15.53 13.47 20.53
CA SER A 6 14.20 14.08 20.71
C SER A 6 13.70 14.62 19.38
N THR A 7 12.42 14.41 19.07
CA THR A 7 11.78 14.98 17.86
C THR A 7 11.16 16.36 18.11
N LEU A 8 11.12 16.84 19.35
CA LEU A 8 10.46 18.10 19.72
C LEU A 8 11.13 19.35 19.14
N GLU A 9 12.44 19.31 18.92
CA GLU A 9 13.23 20.45 18.43
C GLU A 9 13.73 20.24 17.00
N MET A 10 13.35 19.13 16.35
CA MET A 10 13.76 18.85 14.98
C MET A 10 12.94 19.69 14.02
N SER A 11 13.62 20.43 13.14
CA SER A 11 13.00 20.99 11.95
C SER A 11 12.46 19.88 11.05
N HIS A 12 11.52 20.24 10.18
CA HIS A 12 10.96 19.32 9.20
C HIS A 12 12.06 18.68 8.32
N GLN A 13 13.04 19.47 7.87
CA GLN A 13 14.16 18.97 7.07
C GLN A 13 15.02 17.97 7.86
N GLU A 14 15.33 18.27 9.12
CA GLU A 14 16.09 17.35 9.98
C GLU A 14 15.34 16.04 10.20
N TRP A 15 14.01 16.09 10.29
CA TRP A 15 13.17 14.89 10.38
C TRP A 15 13.23 14.05 9.09
N LEU A 16 13.13 14.68 7.92
CA LEU A 16 13.27 13.98 6.63
C LEU A 16 14.65 13.33 6.48
N GLU A 17 15.73 14.05 6.82
CA GLU A 17 17.08 13.50 6.79
C GLU A 17 17.27 12.37 7.80
N ASP A 18 16.71 12.51 9.00
CA ASP A 18 16.76 11.44 10.00
C ASP A 18 15.99 10.19 9.53
N ARG A 19 14.86 10.34 8.83
CA ARG A 19 14.14 9.22 8.21
C ARG A 19 14.96 8.46 7.17
N LYS A 20 15.93 9.08 6.51
CA LYS A 20 16.83 8.37 5.58
C LYS A 20 17.78 7.41 6.29
N ARG A 21 18.01 7.58 7.60
CA ARG A 21 19.00 6.82 8.38
C ARG A 21 18.55 5.41 8.78
N GLY A 22 17.32 5.03 8.48
CA GLY A 22 16.80 3.71 8.83
C GLY A 22 15.41 3.43 8.30
N ILE A 23 14.88 2.27 8.64
CA ILE A 23 13.55 1.76 8.34
C ILE A 23 12.65 2.04 9.54
N GLY A 24 11.65 2.91 9.33
CA GLY A 24 10.60 3.19 10.30
C GLY A 24 9.38 2.29 10.15
N GLY A 25 8.39 2.43 11.03
CA GLY A 25 7.19 1.60 11.01
C GLY A 25 6.38 1.67 9.71
N SER A 26 6.29 2.85 9.10
CA SER A 26 5.63 3.03 7.79
C SER A 26 6.39 2.36 6.64
N ASP A 27 7.69 2.18 6.80
CA ASP A 27 8.56 1.63 5.76
C ASP A 27 8.46 0.10 5.73
N VAL A 28 8.15 -0.54 6.88
CA VAL A 28 7.98 -2.00 7.00
C VAL A 28 7.01 -2.54 5.96
N ALA A 29 5.80 -1.98 5.87
CA ALA A 29 4.81 -2.42 4.90
C ALA A 29 5.28 -2.22 3.44
N THR A 30 6.15 -1.24 3.21
CA THR A 30 6.70 -0.96 1.87
C THR A 30 7.72 -2.02 1.49
N VAL A 31 8.67 -2.34 2.38
CA VAL A 31 9.68 -3.38 2.16
C VAL A 31 9.02 -4.75 1.95
N LEU A 32 7.97 -5.06 2.70
CA LEU A 32 7.22 -6.32 2.59
C LEU A 32 6.23 -6.35 1.40
N GLY A 33 6.16 -5.31 0.56
CA GLY A 33 5.25 -5.26 -0.60
C GLY A 33 3.76 -5.13 -0.24
N LEU A 34 3.43 -4.75 0.99
CA LEU A 34 2.06 -4.58 1.50
C LEU A 34 1.53 -3.15 1.32
N ASN A 35 2.38 -2.20 0.95
CA ASN A 35 2.03 -0.81 0.75
C ASN A 35 1.46 -0.56 -0.65
N LYS A 36 0.22 -0.04 -0.72
CA LYS A 36 -0.46 0.26 -1.98
C LYS A 36 0.01 1.56 -2.64
N TYR A 37 0.71 2.42 -1.90
CA TYR A 37 1.05 3.79 -2.32
C TYR A 37 2.54 4.02 -2.58
N LYS A 38 3.39 3.12 -2.09
CA LYS A 38 4.85 3.22 -2.25
C LYS A 38 5.43 1.83 -2.47
N SER A 39 6.36 1.71 -3.40
CA SER A 39 7.05 0.44 -3.68
C SER A 39 8.43 0.35 -3.02
N PRO A 40 9.00 -0.86 -2.86
CA PRO A 40 10.38 -1.04 -2.40
C PRO A 40 11.39 -0.25 -3.25
N TYR A 41 11.15 -0.16 -4.56
CA TYR A 41 11.99 0.59 -5.49
C TYR A 41 12.00 2.09 -5.19
N GLN A 42 10.82 2.69 -5.01
CA GLN A 42 10.71 4.09 -4.62
C GLN A 42 11.38 4.33 -3.25
N LEU A 43 11.14 3.46 -2.26
CA LEU A 43 11.76 3.58 -0.94
C LEU A 43 13.28 3.51 -1.02
N TRP A 44 13.84 2.62 -1.83
CA TRP A 44 15.29 2.52 -2.03
C TRP A 44 15.89 3.81 -2.57
N LEU A 45 15.26 4.43 -3.58
CA LEU A 45 15.68 5.73 -4.10
C LEU A 45 15.65 6.82 -3.02
N GLU A 46 14.64 6.81 -2.15
CA GLU A 46 14.55 7.75 -1.01
C GLU A 46 15.66 7.53 0.01
N LYS A 47 15.93 6.27 0.41
CA LYS A 47 16.96 5.94 1.41
C LYS A 47 18.38 6.17 0.90
N THR A 48 18.62 6.02 -0.40
CA THR A 48 19.91 6.28 -1.04
C THR A 48 20.08 7.74 -1.48
N GLY A 49 19.07 8.60 -1.26
CA GLY A 49 19.13 10.02 -1.59
C GLY A 49 19.09 10.34 -3.09
N GLN A 50 18.67 9.38 -3.92
CA GLN A 50 18.52 9.56 -5.38
C GLN A 50 17.26 10.34 -5.76
N ILE A 51 16.29 10.42 -4.85
CA ILE A 51 15.14 11.31 -4.94
C ILE A 51 14.93 11.98 -3.58
N GLU A 52 14.33 13.16 -3.59
CA GLU A 52 13.86 13.78 -2.36
C GLU A 52 12.68 12.99 -1.78
N LEU A 53 12.62 12.91 -0.46
CA LEU A 53 11.43 12.43 0.23
C LEU A 53 10.31 13.43 -0.07
N LYS A 54 9.35 13.04 -0.92
CA LYS A 54 8.15 13.86 -1.12
C LYS A 54 7.43 13.99 0.21
N ASP A 55 7.06 15.23 0.52
CA ASP A 55 6.37 15.53 1.74
C ASP A 55 5.07 14.72 1.81
N LEU A 56 4.91 13.97 2.89
CA LEU A 56 3.71 13.19 3.15
C LEU A 56 2.68 14.00 3.92
N GLU A 57 2.66 15.34 3.78
CA GLU A 57 1.53 16.19 4.18
C GLU A 57 0.26 15.96 3.32
N SER A 58 0.00 14.71 2.98
CA SER A 58 -1.32 14.28 2.55
C SER A 58 -2.34 14.57 3.65
N GLU A 59 -3.56 14.97 3.28
CA GLU A 59 -4.63 15.18 4.26
C GLU A 59 -4.81 14.01 5.25
N PRO A 60 -4.72 12.72 4.83
CA PRO A 60 -4.80 11.60 5.78
C PRO A 60 -3.69 11.60 6.83
N ALA A 61 -2.46 11.95 6.45
CA ALA A 61 -1.34 12.00 7.40
C ALA A 61 -1.49 13.18 8.38
N TYR A 62 -1.89 14.35 7.87
CA TYR A 62 -2.19 15.52 8.70
C TYR A 62 -3.26 15.19 9.74
N TRP A 63 -4.42 14.66 9.31
CA TRP A 63 -5.50 14.30 10.22
C TRP A 63 -5.14 13.15 11.14
N GLY A 64 -4.29 12.21 10.71
CA GLY A 64 -3.74 11.17 11.57
C GLY A 64 -2.99 11.76 12.77
N ASN A 65 -2.09 12.72 12.53
CA ASN A 65 -1.33 13.40 13.58
C ASN A 65 -2.23 14.24 14.51
N VAL A 66 -3.18 15.00 13.94
CA VAL A 66 -4.10 15.84 14.73
C VAL A 66 -5.00 14.98 15.62
N LEU A 67 -5.51 13.88 15.10
CA LEU A 67 -6.47 13.01 15.81
C LEU A 67 -5.81 11.99 16.72
N GLU A 68 -4.49 11.78 16.64
CA GLU A 68 -3.74 10.86 17.50
C GLU A 68 -4.06 11.08 19.00
N GLU A 69 -4.08 12.34 19.45
CA GLU A 69 -4.41 12.66 20.85
C GLU A 69 -5.85 12.29 21.21
N VAL A 70 -6.79 12.47 20.30
CA VAL A 70 -8.20 12.13 20.50
C VAL A 70 -8.34 10.61 20.63
N VAL A 71 -7.71 9.84 19.74
CA VAL A 71 -7.70 8.38 19.77
C VAL A 71 -7.06 7.87 21.06
N ALA A 72 -5.93 8.46 21.48
CA ALA A 72 -5.25 8.10 22.71
C ALA A 72 -6.13 8.37 23.94
N LYS A 73 -6.78 9.53 24.03
CA LYS A 73 -7.70 9.85 25.13
C LYS A 73 -8.88 8.90 25.20
N GLU A 74 -9.52 8.62 24.07
CA GLU A 74 -10.64 7.68 24.01
C GLU A 74 -10.22 6.26 24.45
N PHE A 75 -9.01 5.83 24.09
CA PHE A 75 -8.43 4.58 24.60
C PHE A 75 -8.30 4.60 26.14
N GLN A 76 -7.79 5.69 26.71
CA GLN A 76 -7.68 5.83 28.17
C GLN A 76 -9.03 5.79 28.86
N GLU A 77 -10.03 6.51 28.35
CA GLU A 77 -11.38 6.53 28.91
C GLU A 77 -12.04 5.14 28.90
N ARG A 78 -11.91 4.39 27.80
CA ARG A 78 -12.53 3.06 27.69
C ARG A 78 -11.83 1.97 28.47
N THR A 79 -10.51 2.06 28.63
CA THR A 79 -9.70 1.00 29.25
C THR A 79 -9.28 1.30 30.68
N GLY A 80 -9.39 2.56 31.12
CA GLY A 80 -8.85 3.06 32.38
C GLY A 80 -7.31 3.13 32.41
N LYS A 81 -6.63 2.80 31.31
CA LYS A 81 -5.16 2.79 31.24
C LYS A 81 -4.62 4.21 31.13
N LYS A 82 -3.40 4.40 31.62
CA LYS A 82 -2.66 5.66 31.47
C LYS A 82 -1.62 5.49 30.37
N VAL A 83 -1.49 6.48 29.50
CA VAL A 83 -0.47 6.48 28.45
C VAL A 83 0.35 7.76 28.49
N ARG A 84 1.56 7.72 27.94
CA ARG A 84 2.45 8.88 27.83
C ARG A 84 3.02 9.03 26.42
N ARG A 85 3.14 10.27 25.95
CA ARG A 85 3.82 10.58 24.69
C ARG A 85 5.31 10.23 24.78
N ARG A 86 5.88 9.76 23.67
CA ARG A 86 7.32 9.53 23.52
C ARG A 86 7.78 10.16 22.21
N ASN A 87 8.02 11.46 22.23
CA ASN A 87 8.47 12.24 21.08
C ASN A 87 9.96 12.01 20.79
N GLN A 88 10.32 10.77 20.47
CA GLN A 88 11.69 10.32 20.26
C GLN A 88 11.73 9.13 19.31
N VAL A 89 12.81 9.03 18.52
CA VAL A 89 12.99 7.93 17.55
C VAL A 89 13.80 6.81 18.15
N PHE A 90 13.21 5.69 18.53
CA PHE A 90 13.96 4.56 19.09
C PHE A 90 14.73 3.80 18.02
N GLU A 91 15.88 3.22 18.39
CA GLU A 91 16.73 2.42 17.51
C GLU A 91 16.91 1.01 18.11
N HIS A 92 16.84 -0.02 17.27
CA HIS A 92 17.05 -1.40 17.71
C HIS A 92 18.50 -1.60 18.19
N PRO A 93 18.73 -2.28 19.31
CA PRO A 93 20.06 -2.38 19.92
C PRO A 93 21.11 -3.08 19.04
N LEU A 94 20.71 -4.05 18.20
CA LEU A 94 21.61 -4.79 17.32
C LEU A 94 21.61 -4.28 15.88
N HIS A 95 20.54 -3.63 15.44
CA HIS A 95 20.35 -3.15 14.07
C HIS A 95 19.89 -1.69 14.12
N PRO A 96 20.78 -0.71 14.34
CA PRO A 96 20.37 0.68 14.62
C PRO A 96 19.54 1.35 13.50
N PHE A 97 19.61 0.81 12.28
CA PHE A 97 18.77 1.23 11.17
C PHE A 97 17.32 0.75 11.29
N LEU A 98 16.99 -0.21 12.15
CA LEU A 98 15.61 -0.54 12.50
C LEU A 98 15.14 0.44 13.56
N ARG A 99 14.17 1.30 13.20
CA ARG A 99 13.78 2.46 13.99
C ARG A 99 12.28 2.46 14.29
N ALA A 100 11.90 3.03 15.43
CA ALA A 100 10.52 3.09 15.85
C ALA A 100 10.14 4.48 16.37
N ASN A 101 9.05 5.03 15.82
CA ASN A 101 8.36 6.20 16.32
C ASN A 101 7.01 5.74 16.82
N ILE A 102 6.91 5.52 18.12
CA ILE A 102 5.67 5.09 18.77
C ILE A 102 4.82 6.31 19.13
N ASP A 103 3.51 6.19 19.05
CA ASP A 103 2.63 7.28 19.48
C ASP A 103 2.67 7.40 21.01
N ARG A 104 2.50 6.27 21.71
CA ARG A 104 2.33 6.24 23.15
C ARG A 104 2.99 5.01 23.79
N GLU A 105 3.49 5.20 25.00
CA GLU A 105 3.84 4.11 25.91
C GLU A 105 2.76 3.95 26.98
N VAL A 106 2.41 2.72 27.34
CA VAL A 106 1.43 2.43 28.38
C VAL A 106 2.12 2.46 29.75
N VAL A 107 1.59 3.25 30.68
CA VAL A 107 2.18 3.44 32.00
C VAL A 107 1.89 2.23 32.88
N GLY A 108 2.94 1.62 33.43
CA GLY A 108 2.83 0.45 34.31
C GLY A 108 2.77 -0.89 33.56
N GLU A 109 2.85 -0.88 32.23
CA GLU A 109 2.83 -2.07 31.39
C GLU A 109 4.04 -2.07 30.44
N ASN A 110 4.57 -3.25 30.10
CA ASN A 110 5.61 -3.36 29.08
C ASN A 110 5.00 -3.33 27.67
N ALA A 111 4.24 -2.27 27.38
CA ALA A 111 3.42 -2.16 26.19
C ALA A 111 3.44 -0.76 25.59
N ILE A 112 3.07 -0.70 24.31
CA ILE A 112 2.89 0.53 23.55
C ILE A 112 1.45 0.65 23.06
N LEU A 113 1.05 1.85 22.69
CA LEU A 113 -0.21 2.13 22.04
C LEU A 113 0.09 2.81 20.70
N GLU A 114 -0.44 2.20 19.63
CA GLU A 114 -0.46 2.74 18.27
C GLU A 114 -1.88 3.25 17.97
N CYS A 115 -1.98 4.51 17.57
CA CYS A 115 -3.22 5.21 17.24
C CYS A 115 -3.34 5.33 15.72
N LYS A 116 -4.52 4.98 15.20
CA LYS A 116 -4.83 5.06 13.77
C LYS A 116 -6.13 5.80 13.54
N THR A 117 -6.24 6.38 12.37
CA THR A 117 -7.50 6.86 11.79
C THR A 117 -7.72 6.13 10.49
N ALA A 118 -8.96 5.72 10.24
CA ALA A 118 -9.31 5.01 9.01
C ALA A 118 -10.60 5.55 8.40
N ASN A 119 -10.70 5.48 7.08
CA ASN A 119 -11.94 5.76 6.37
C ASN A 119 -13.01 4.70 6.72
N GLN A 120 -14.29 5.08 6.72
CA GLN A 120 -15.42 4.20 6.96
C GLN A 120 -15.42 2.95 6.06
N PHE A 121 -14.96 3.06 4.81
CA PHE A 121 -14.90 1.92 3.87
C PHE A 121 -13.90 0.84 4.28
N LEU A 122 -12.90 1.17 5.11
CA LEU A 122 -11.92 0.22 5.64
C LEU A 122 -12.41 -0.48 6.91
N GLY A 123 -13.63 -0.16 7.38
CA GLY A 123 -14.15 -0.72 8.64
C GLY A 123 -14.26 -2.25 8.65
N LYS A 124 -14.40 -2.89 7.49
CA LYS A 124 -14.44 -4.35 7.35
C LYS A 124 -13.13 -5.02 7.74
N GLU A 125 -11.99 -4.37 7.49
CA GLU A 125 -10.65 -4.89 7.82
C GLU A 125 -10.38 -4.91 9.35
N TRP A 126 -11.33 -4.39 10.14
CA TRP A 126 -11.25 -4.31 11.60
C TRP A 126 -12.35 -5.10 12.31
N GLU A 127 -13.14 -5.90 11.58
CA GLU A 127 -14.17 -6.75 12.16
C GLU A 127 -13.56 -7.93 12.96
N GLY A 128 -14.30 -8.46 13.94
CA GLY A 128 -13.83 -9.55 14.79
C GLY A 128 -12.48 -9.25 15.46
N GLU A 129 -11.52 -10.15 15.31
CA GLU A 129 -10.15 -10.04 15.86
C GLU A 129 -9.13 -9.55 14.82
N GLU A 130 -9.56 -9.25 13.58
CA GLU A 130 -8.64 -8.91 12.48
C GLU A 130 -8.01 -7.52 12.61
N VAL A 131 -6.78 -7.37 12.15
CA VAL A 131 -6.09 -6.08 12.01
C VAL A 131 -5.44 -6.06 10.64
N PRO A 132 -5.48 -4.93 9.90
CA PRO A 132 -4.78 -4.83 8.62
C PRO A 132 -3.32 -5.28 8.73
N LEU A 133 -2.90 -6.17 7.83
CA LEU A 133 -1.59 -6.83 7.90
C LEU A 133 -0.43 -5.83 7.95
N SER A 134 -0.55 -4.70 7.24
CA SER A 134 0.44 -3.62 7.28
C SER A 134 0.63 -3.04 8.69
N TYR A 135 -0.46 -2.87 9.44
CA TYR A 135 -0.40 -2.39 10.82
C TYR A 135 0.08 -3.47 11.78
N LEU A 136 -0.28 -4.74 11.55
CA LEU A 136 0.25 -5.87 12.32
C LEU A 136 1.78 -5.93 12.21
N CYS A 137 2.33 -5.91 10.99
CA CYS A 137 3.78 -5.90 10.77
C CYS A 137 4.45 -4.66 11.38
N GLN A 138 3.82 -3.48 11.28
CA GLN A 138 4.32 -2.26 11.91
C GLN A 138 4.47 -2.41 13.43
N VAL A 139 3.43 -2.88 14.12
CA VAL A 139 3.48 -2.98 15.59
C VAL A 139 4.41 -4.10 16.06
N GLN A 140 4.53 -5.21 15.32
CA GLN A 140 5.51 -6.25 15.60
C GLN A 140 6.94 -5.71 15.49
N HIS A 141 7.23 -4.92 14.44
CA HIS A 141 8.50 -4.21 14.30
C HIS A 141 8.78 -3.27 15.47
N TYR A 142 7.80 -2.48 15.92
CA TYR A 142 7.98 -1.60 17.08
C TYR A 142 8.23 -2.39 18.38
N MET A 143 7.51 -3.48 18.60
CA MET A 143 7.76 -4.37 19.73
C MET A 143 9.16 -4.98 19.67
N ASN A 144 9.67 -5.28 18.47
CA ASN A 144 11.05 -5.73 18.29
C ASN A 144 12.07 -4.64 18.67
N VAL A 145 11.94 -3.43 18.11
CA VAL A 145 12.84 -2.30 18.37
C VAL A 145 12.90 -1.94 19.85
N LEU A 146 11.77 -1.93 20.55
CA LEU A 146 11.68 -1.50 21.95
C LEU A 146 11.70 -2.63 22.99
N ASN A 147 11.75 -3.90 22.56
CA ASN A 147 11.60 -5.07 23.43
C ASN A 147 10.34 -5.01 24.30
N LYS A 148 9.18 -4.84 23.65
CA LYS A 148 7.86 -4.81 24.28
C LYS A 148 7.15 -6.14 24.16
N ASP A 149 6.27 -6.43 25.11
CA ASP A 149 5.56 -7.73 25.20
C ASP A 149 4.29 -7.73 24.34
N TYR A 150 3.62 -6.57 24.22
CA TYR A 150 2.41 -6.41 23.42
C TYR A 150 2.20 -4.95 23.01
N CYS A 151 1.35 -4.75 22.01
CA CYS A 151 0.90 -3.45 21.53
C CYS A 151 -0.62 -3.38 21.62
N TYR A 152 -1.14 -2.27 22.13
CA TYR A 152 -2.52 -1.89 21.86
C TYR A 152 -2.57 -1.13 20.54
N ILE A 153 -3.48 -1.51 19.65
CA ILE A 153 -3.79 -0.73 18.48
C ILE A 153 -5.20 -0.16 18.63
N ALA A 154 -5.33 1.16 18.53
CA ALA A 154 -6.60 1.86 18.63
C ALA A 154 -6.88 2.60 17.33
N VAL A 155 -8.10 2.50 16.81
CA VAL A 155 -8.49 3.13 15.56
C VAL A 155 -9.82 3.87 15.68
N LEU A 156 -9.85 5.08 15.13
CA LEU A 156 -11.09 5.84 14.88
C LEU A 156 -11.48 5.72 13.41
N ILE A 157 -12.59 5.04 13.14
CA ILE A 157 -13.07 4.70 11.80
C ILE A 157 -14.21 5.65 11.43
N GLY A 158 -14.04 6.38 10.33
CA GLY A 158 -15.03 7.32 9.80
C GLY A 158 -15.43 8.42 10.78
N GLY A 159 -14.55 8.76 11.73
CA GLY A 159 -14.79 9.78 12.75
C GLY A 159 -15.80 9.41 13.84
N GLN A 160 -16.40 8.22 13.82
CA GLN A 160 -17.51 7.86 14.70
C GLN A 160 -17.39 6.50 15.39
N LYS A 161 -16.66 5.54 14.78
CA LYS A 161 -16.54 4.18 15.32
C LYS A 161 -15.14 3.97 15.88
N PHE A 162 -15.03 3.85 17.20
CA PHE A 162 -13.77 3.54 17.87
C PHE A 162 -13.63 2.04 18.16
N ILE A 163 -12.49 1.47 17.81
CA ILE A 163 -12.11 0.09 18.09
C ILE A 163 -10.71 0.08 18.69
N TRP A 164 -10.45 -0.80 19.64
CA TRP A 164 -9.09 -1.10 20.07
C TRP A 164 -8.91 -2.62 20.19
N LYS A 165 -7.69 -3.08 19.94
CA LYS A 165 -7.29 -4.49 20.04
C LYS A 165 -5.92 -4.60 20.71
N ARG A 166 -5.67 -5.71 21.38
CA ARG A 166 -4.36 -6.06 21.94
C ARG A 166 -3.70 -7.07 21.01
N ILE A 167 -2.45 -6.80 20.63
CA ILE A 167 -1.64 -7.64 19.76
C ILE A 167 -0.44 -8.10 20.60
N GLU A 168 -0.32 -9.41 20.81
CA GLU A 168 0.84 -9.99 21.48
C GLU A 168 2.07 -9.96 20.57
N ARG A 169 3.25 -9.89 21.17
CA ARG A 169 4.51 -10.13 20.48
C ARG A 169 4.50 -11.54 19.88
N ASP A 170 4.75 -11.62 18.58
CA ASP A 170 4.93 -12.88 17.85
C ASP A 170 6.39 -12.94 17.38
N GLN A 171 7.19 -13.76 18.03
CA GLN A 171 8.63 -13.80 17.75
C GLN A 171 8.94 -14.38 16.36
N GLU A 172 8.19 -15.38 15.90
CA GLU A 172 8.41 -16.00 14.58
C GLU A 172 8.10 -14.99 13.45
N LEU A 173 7.02 -14.23 13.62
CA LEU A 173 6.67 -13.15 12.69
C LEU A 173 7.71 -12.02 12.75
N ILE A 174 8.16 -11.64 13.94
CA ILE A 174 9.21 -10.63 14.11
C ILE A 174 10.50 -11.04 13.42
N ASP A 175 10.93 -12.29 13.56
CA ASP A 175 12.16 -12.80 12.96
C ASP A 175 12.06 -12.75 11.43
N THR A 176 10.92 -13.21 10.88
CA THR A 176 10.64 -13.17 9.43
C THR A 176 10.63 -11.74 8.88
N ILE A 177 10.00 -10.80 9.60
CA ILE A 177 9.97 -9.39 9.19
C ILE A 177 11.39 -8.81 9.27
N THR A 178 12.10 -9.06 10.37
CA THR A 178 13.44 -8.50 10.61
C THR A 178 14.43 -8.96 9.56
N GLU A 179 14.40 -10.23 9.16
CA GLU A 179 15.25 -10.77 8.09
C GLU A 179 15.09 -9.97 6.79
N GLN A 180 13.86 -9.75 6.33
CA GLN A 180 13.59 -8.99 5.11
C GLN A 180 14.00 -7.51 5.22
N LEU A 181 13.79 -6.88 6.39
CA LEU A 181 14.21 -5.48 6.60
C LEU A 181 15.73 -5.34 6.63
N VAL A 182 16.42 -6.30 7.23
CA VAL A 182 17.90 -6.36 7.27
C VAL A 182 18.44 -6.60 5.86
N GLU A 183 17.89 -7.56 5.11
CA GLU A 183 18.29 -7.83 3.73
C GLU A 183 18.12 -6.59 2.85
N PHE A 184 16.95 -5.93 2.90
CA PHE A 184 16.71 -4.71 2.15
C PHE A 184 17.73 -3.61 2.51
N TRP A 185 18.02 -3.44 3.80
CA TRP A 185 18.94 -2.41 4.24
C TRP A 185 20.39 -2.71 3.83
N GLU A 186 20.88 -3.93 4.07
CA GLU A 186 22.27 -4.30 3.83
C GLU A 186 22.56 -4.47 2.33
N THR A 187 21.68 -5.16 1.61
CA THR A 187 21.87 -5.45 0.18
C THR A 187 21.52 -4.25 -0.69
N ASN A 188 20.31 -3.68 -0.51
CA ASN A 188 19.85 -2.63 -1.40
C ASN A 188 20.38 -1.26 -1.00
N VAL A 189 20.18 -0.85 0.26
CA VAL A 189 20.54 0.51 0.70
C VAL A 189 22.05 0.67 0.85
N LEU A 190 22.70 -0.17 1.66
CA LEU A 190 24.16 -0.08 1.89
C LEU A 190 24.97 -0.66 0.73
N GLY A 191 24.53 -1.78 0.16
CA GLY A 191 25.17 -2.40 -1.00
C GLY A 191 24.96 -1.65 -2.32
N GLY A 192 24.02 -0.70 -2.36
CA GLY A 192 23.72 0.09 -3.56
C GLY A 192 23.10 -0.73 -4.70
N ILE A 193 22.55 -1.91 -4.39
CA ILE A 193 21.95 -2.81 -5.37
C ILE A 193 20.48 -2.43 -5.54
N GLU A 194 20.09 -2.01 -6.74
CA GLU A 194 18.69 -1.69 -7.06
C GLU A 194 17.77 -2.89 -6.75
N PRO A 195 16.68 -2.70 -5.97
CA PRO A 195 15.71 -3.77 -5.75
C PRO A 195 14.97 -4.08 -7.06
N VAL A 196 14.45 -5.31 -7.16
CA VAL A 196 13.70 -5.74 -8.35
C VAL A 196 12.48 -4.84 -8.57
N ILE A 197 12.27 -4.45 -9.83
CA ILE A 197 11.05 -3.76 -10.27
C ILE A 197 9.89 -4.75 -10.19
N ASP A 198 9.03 -4.58 -9.18
CA ASP A 198 7.89 -5.45 -8.95
C ASP A 198 6.71 -5.16 -9.91
N GLY A 199 5.72 -6.05 -9.88
CA GLY A 199 4.47 -5.91 -10.65
C GLY A 199 3.40 -5.08 -9.95
N SER A 200 3.73 -4.32 -8.90
CA SER A 200 2.74 -3.58 -8.11
C SER A 200 2.24 -2.34 -8.83
N GLY A 201 1.00 -1.92 -8.53
CA GLY A 201 0.45 -0.66 -9.00
C GLY A 201 1.29 0.55 -8.55
N ALA A 202 1.81 0.51 -7.33
CA ALA A 202 2.68 1.56 -6.77
C ALA A 202 3.94 1.76 -7.61
N THR A 203 4.62 0.68 -8.02
CA THR A 203 5.77 0.77 -8.92
C THR A 203 5.38 1.32 -10.29
N ALA A 204 4.26 0.84 -10.87
CA ALA A 204 3.81 1.32 -12.17
C ALA A 204 3.48 2.83 -12.17
N ASP A 205 2.82 3.32 -11.12
CA ASP A 205 2.46 4.74 -11.00
C ASP A 205 3.69 5.61 -10.72
N PHE A 206 4.58 5.15 -9.83
CA PHE A 206 5.85 5.84 -9.55
C PHE A 206 6.74 5.95 -10.79
N LEU A 207 6.87 4.88 -11.59
CA LEU A 207 7.68 4.91 -12.82
C LEU A 207 7.10 5.87 -13.87
N LYS A 208 5.76 5.93 -14.02
CA LYS A 208 5.12 6.89 -14.93
C LYS A 208 5.37 8.33 -14.51
N GLU A 209 5.29 8.62 -13.21
CA GLU A 209 5.51 9.96 -12.68
C GLU A 209 7.00 10.34 -12.81
N LYS A 210 7.91 9.48 -12.36
CA LYS A 210 9.36 9.73 -12.37
C LYS A 210 9.91 9.97 -13.78
N TYR A 211 9.37 9.26 -14.78
CA TYR A 211 9.83 9.31 -16.17
C TYR A 211 8.81 9.99 -17.10
N ALA A 212 8.00 10.91 -16.58
CA ALA A 212 7.01 11.65 -17.38
C ALA A 212 7.67 12.54 -18.44
N ASP A 213 8.80 13.17 -18.11
CA ASP A 213 9.45 14.20 -18.93
C ASP A 213 10.66 13.71 -19.74
N VAL A 214 10.76 12.39 -20.00
CA VAL A 214 11.86 11.86 -20.81
C VAL A 214 11.82 12.38 -22.25
N GLU A 215 12.99 12.74 -22.79
CA GLU A 215 13.10 13.23 -24.17
C GLU A 215 12.65 12.17 -25.19
N GLU A 216 12.10 12.63 -26.32
CA GLU A 216 11.76 11.75 -27.44
C GLU A 216 13.02 11.45 -28.26
N ASN A 217 13.79 10.46 -27.80
CA ASN A 217 14.98 9.97 -28.47
C ASN A 217 15.01 8.44 -28.53
N GLN A 218 16.03 7.88 -29.16
CA GLN A 218 16.21 6.43 -29.30
C GLN A 218 17.48 5.98 -28.58
N THR A 219 17.41 4.80 -27.96
CA THR A 219 18.55 4.15 -27.32
C THR A 219 18.46 2.63 -27.51
N ALA A 220 19.60 1.96 -27.46
CA ALA A 220 19.66 0.50 -27.47
C ALA A 220 19.46 -0.05 -26.05
N LEU A 221 18.55 -1.01 -25.89
CA LEU A 221 18.39 -1.75 -24.64
C LEU A 221 19.31 -2.99 -24.64
N PRO A 222 19.78 -3.43 -23.46
CA PRO A 222 20.52 -4.69 -23.34
C PRO A 222 19.71 -5.90 -23.84
N SER A 223 20.39 -6.91 -24.42
CA SER A 223 19.76 -8.10 -25.01
C SER A 223 18.85 -8.89 -24.08
N ARG A 224 19.10 -8.84 -22.76
CA ARG A 224 18.22 -9.47 -21.74
C ARG A 224 16.76 -8.98 -21.84
N PHE A 225 16.51 -7.81 -22.41
CA PHE A 225 15.14 -7.30 -22.60
C PHE A 225 14.38 -8.06 -23.68
N ASP A 226 15.04 -8.70 -24.63
CA ASP A 226 14.37 -9.58 -25.60
C ASP A 226 13.76 -10.79 -24.89
N GLU A 227 14.48 -11.37 -23.92
CA GLU A 227 13.96 -12.46 -23.07
C GLU A 227 12.72 -12.01 -22.28
N LEU A 228 12.73 -10.80 -21.72
CA LEU A 228 11.57 -10.23 -21.00
C LEU A 228 10.37 -9.99 -21.92
N ILE A 229 10.62 -9.58 -23.17
CA ILE A 229 9.56 -9.39 -24.17
C ILE A 229 8.94 -10.74 -24.56
N GLU A 230 9.74 -11.77 -24.77
CA GLU A 230 9.24 -13.13 -25.04
C GLU A 230 8.46 -13.70 -23.86
N GLN A 231 8.96 -13.54 -22.63
CA GLN A 231 8.22 -13.91 -21.42
C GLN A 231 6.86 -13.19 -21.35
N LYS A 232 6.82 -11.89 -21.64
CA LYS A 232 5.58 -11.11 -21.69
C LYS A 232 4.61 -11.59 -22.78
N ARG A 233 5.11 -12.02 -23.95
CA ARG A 233 4.28 -12.58 -25.03
C ARG A 233 3.65 -13.90 -24.60
N GLU A 234 4.43 -14.77 -23.96
CA GLU A 234 3.95 -16.04 -23.44
C GLU A 234 2.87 -15.83 -22.36
N LEU A 235 3.13 -14.97 -21.39
CA LEU A 235 2.15 -14.62 -20.35
C LEU A 235 0.84 -14.07 -20.94
N LYS A 236 0.91 -13.28 -22.02
CA LYS A 236 -0.28 -12.83 -22.75
C LYS A 236 -1.03 -13.96 -23.44
N ARG A 237 -0.34 -14.98 -23.95
CA ARG A 237 -0.95 -16.17 -24.53
C ARG A 237 -1.68 -16.97 -23.44
N THR A 238 -1.00 -17.30 -22.35
CA THR A 238 -1.58 -18.01 -21.21
C THR A 238 -2.79 -17.25 -20.64
N LYS A 239 -2.71 -15.92 -20.52
CA LYS A 239 -3.85 -15.10 -20.08
C LYS A 239 -5.08 -15.30 -20.97
N LYS A 240 -4.92 -15.29 -22.29
CA LYS A 240 -6.03 -15.49 -23.25
C LYS A 240 -6.61 -16.90 -23.15
N GLU A 241 -5.77 -17.91 -22.94
CA GLU A 241 -6.21 -19.29 -22.76
C GLU A 241 -7.05 -19.43 -21.48
N ILE A 242 -6.58 -18.89 -20.35
CA ILE A 242 -7.33 -18.87 -19.09
C ILE A 242 -8.66 -18.13 -19.24
N GLU A 243 -8.66 -16.95 -19.88
CA GLU A 243 -9.89 -16.18 -20.15
C GLU A 243 -10.89 -16.98 -21.01
N SER A 244 -10.39 -17.77 -21.96
CA SER A 244 -11.22 -18.67 -22.77
C SER A 244 -11.79 -19.82 -21.94
N SER A 245 -11.01 -20.43 -21.06
CA SER A 245 -11.47 -21.50 -20.17
C SER A 245 -12.51 -21.01 -19.16
N ILE A 246 -12.31 -19.83 -18.57
CA ILE A 246 -13.32 -19.19 -17.69
C ILE A 246 -14.63 -18.99 -18.46
N ARG A 247 -14.54 -18.43 -19.68
CA ARG A 247 -15.72 -18.22 -20.53
C ARG A 247 -16.44 -19.52 -20.88
N GLN A 248 -15.70 -20.62 -21.09
CA GLN A 248 -16.31 -21.92 -21.33
C GLN A 248 -17.14 -22.36 -20.11
N VAL A 249 -16.58 -22.27 -18.90
CA VAL A 249 -17.30 -22.61 -17.65
C VAL A 249 -18.52 -21.70 -17.47
N ASP A 250 -18.39 -20.39 -17.70
CA ASP A 250 -19.51 -19.46 -17.64
C ASP A 250 -20.63 -19.84 -18.62
N ASN A 251 -20.27 -20.22 -19.85
CA ASN A 251 -21.24 -20.64 -20.87
C ASN A 251 -21.95 -21.93 -20.48
N GLU A 252 -21.27 -22.90 -19.86
CA GLU A 252 -21.88 -24.12 -19.34
C GLU A 252 -22.93 -23.81 -18.26
N ILE A 253 -22.58 -22.94 -17.31
CA ILE A 253 -23.49 -22.46 -16.26
C ILE A 253 -24.71 -21.75 -16.86
N ILE A 254 -24.48 -20.80 -17.78
CA ILE A 254 -25.54 -20.04 -18.45
C ILE A 254 -26.44 -20.97 -19.27
N SER A 255 -25.87 -21.95 -19.96
CA SER A 255 -26.64 -22.95 -20.72
C SER A 255 -27.58 -23.73 -19.80
N GLU A 256 -27.10 -24.14 -18.64
CA GLU A 256 -27.87 -24.95 -17.69
C GLU A 256 -28.99 -24.15 -16.99
N LEU A 257 -28.72 -22.87 -16.69
CA LEU A 257 -29.73 -21.90 -16.23
C LEU A 257 -30.79 -21.65 -17.31
N GLY A 258 -30.36 -21.46 -18.56
CA GLY A 258 -31.24 -21.23 -19.70
C GLY A 258 -32.18 -22.42 -19.96
N LYS A 259 -31.66 -23.66 -19.92
CA LYS A 259 -32.47 -24.89 -20.03
C LYS A 259 -33.52 -25.03 -18.92
N ARG A 260 -33.30 -24.39 -17.77
CA ARG A 260 -34.23 -24.36 -16.62
C ARG A 260 -35.11 -23.12 -16.56
N GLU A 261 -34.99 -22.23 -17.55
CA GLU A 261 -35.70 -20.95 -17.58
C GLU A 261 -35.47 -20.11 -16.29
N ALA A 262 -34.29 -20.24 -15.69
CA ALA A 262 -33.95 -19.63 -14.42
C ALA A 262 -32.89 -18.53 -14.58
N SER A 263 -33.05 -17.43 -13.85
CA SER A 263 -32.02 -16.37 -13.73
C SER A 263 -31.15 -16.53 -12.48
N ILE A 264 -31.47 -17.49 -11.61
CA ILE A 264 -30.74 -17.78 -10.38
C ILE A 264 -30.60 -19.29 -10.24
N GLY A 265 -29.39 -19.77 -9.97
CA GLY A 265 -29.08 -21.16 -9.65
C GLY A 265 -28.47 -21.27 -8.25
N ILE A 266 -28.85 -22.29 -7.50
CA ILE A 266 -28.32 -22.56 -6.16
C ILE A 266 -27.63 -23.93 -6.19
N THR A 267 -26.37 -23.96 -5.77
CA THR A 267 -25.58 -25.18 -5.57
C THR A 267 -25.36 -25.40 -4.07
N GLN A 268 -24.68 -26.49 -3.70
CA GLN A 268 -24.38 -26.78 -2.28
C GLN A 268 -23.58 -25.66 -1.57
N ARG A 269 -22.82 -24.85 -2.32
CA ARG A 269 -21.91 -23.82 -1.74
C ARG A 269 -22.11 -22.42 -2.31
N ASN A 270 -22.85 -22.25 -3.40
CA ASN A 270 -22.89 -20.99 -4.14
C ASN A 270 -24.31 -20.64 -4.61
N ILE A 271 -24.59 -19.34 -4.67
CA ILE A 271 -25.73 -18.75 -5.36
C ILE A 271 -25.21 -18.05 -6.61
N ILE A 272 -25.68 -18.45 -7.77
CA ILE A 272 -25.27 -17.96 -9.08
C ILE A 272 -26.40 -17.13 -9.67
N SER A 273 -26.12 -15.90 -10.12
CA SER A 273 -27.13 -14.98 -10.65
C SER A 273 -26.77 -14.53 -12.06
N TRP A 274 -27.64 -14.83 -13.03
CA TRP A 274 -27.59 -14.32 -14.40
C TRP A 274 -28.83 -13.47 -14.68
N LYS A 275 -28.76 -12.20 -14.26
CA LYS A 275 -29.87 -11.26 -14.34
C LYS A 275 -29.63 -10.22 -15.44
N LEU A 276 -30.72 -9.72 -16.01
CA LEU A 276 -30.67 -8.61 -16.95
C LEU A 276 -30.17 -7.35 -16.24
N VAL A 277 -29.04 -6.81 -16.70
CA VAL A 277 -28.52 -5.51 -16.27
C VAL A 277 -28.64 -4.54 -17.43
N ARG A 278 -29.40 -3.45 -17.25
CA ARG A 278 -29.49 -2.37 -18.23
C ARG A 278 -28.43 -1.32 -17.94
N THR A 279 -27.51 -1.11 -18.87
CA THR A 279 -26.53 -0.02 -18.82
C THR A 279 -26.80 0.93 -19.98
N ARG A 280 -26.93 2.23 -19.70
CA ARG A 280 -27.02 3.27 -20.73
C ARG A 280 -25.68 3.98 -20.80
N ARG A 281 -25.00 3.89 -21.94
CA ARG A 281 -23.77 4.65 -22.24
C ARG A 281 -24.06 5.61 -23.37
N MET A 282 -23.40 6.76 -23.35
CA MET A 282 -23.48 7.72 -24.45
C MET A 282 -22.86 7.09 -25.71
N ASN A 283 -23.56 7.16 -26.83
CA ASN A 283 -23.02 6.74 -28.11
C ASN A 283 -22.34 7.95 -28.75
N THR A 284 -21.01 8.01 -28.63
CA THR A 284 -20.20 9.15 -29.09
C THR A 284 -20.31 9.37 -30.60
N LYS A 285 -20.41 8.30 -31.41
CA LYS A 285 -20.62 8.43 -32.86
C LYS A 285 -21.96 9.10 -33.19
N LYS A 286 -23.05 8.64 -32.56
CA LYS A 286 -24.38 9.25 -32.73
C LYS A 286 -24.47 10.67 -32.17
N LEU A 287 -23.70 10.98 -31.13
CA LEU A 287 -23.57 12.33 -30.62
C LEU A 287 -22.92 13.23 -31.68
N ALA A 288 -21.78 12.82 -32.24
CA ALA A 288 -21.10 13.57 -33.30
C ALA A 288 -21.95 13.73 -34.56
N GLU A 289 -22.74 12.72 -34.93
CA GLU A 289 -23.66 12.79 -36.08
C GLU A 289 -24.83 13.77 -35.86
N LYS A 290 -25.40 13.80 -34.65
CA LYS A 290 -26.62 14.60 -34.36
C LYS A 290 -26.35 15.98 -33.78
N TYR A 291 -25.24 16.13 -33.08
CA TYR A 291 -24.83 17.32 -32.33
C TYR A 291 -23.33 17.58 -32.57
N PRO A 292 -22.91 17.86 -33.82
CA PRO A 292 -21.51 18.04 -34.17
C PRO A 292 -20.87 19.21 -33.42
N ASP A 293 -21.62 20.30 -33.20
CA ASP A 293 -21.11 21.48 -32.48
C ASP A 293 -20.73 21.14 -31.04
N VAL A 294 -21.51 20.28 -30.37
CA VAL A 294 -21.23 19.81 -29.00
C VAL A 294 -20.06 18.81 -29.00
N ALA A 295 -19.97 17.94 -30.00
CA ALA A 295 -18.91 16.94 -30.07
C ALA A 295 -17.53 17.53 -30.41
N ASN A 296 -17.48 18.72 -31.01
CA ASN A 296 -16.25 19.43 -31.32
C ASN A 296 -15.89 20.51 -30.28
N ASP A 297 -16.71 20.66 -29.24
CA ASP A 297 -16.44 21.59 -28.16
C ASP A 297 -15.35 20.99 -27.25
N GLU A 298 -14.12 21.50 -27.35
CA GLU A 298 -13.00 21.03 -26.52
C GLU A 298 -13.24 21.28 -25.02
N GLU A 299 -14.11 22.24 -24.64
CA GLU A 299 -14.40 22.53 -23.22
C GLU A 299 -15.12 21.37 -22.50
N ILE A 300 -15.78 20.47 -23.25
CA ILE A 300 -16.43 19.29 -22.67
C ILE A 300 -15.50 18.10 -22.51
N TYR A 301 -14.25 18.20 -22.97
CA TYR A 301 -13.25 17.14 -22.88
C TYR A 301 -12.22 17.44 -21.79
N ASN A 302 -12.01 16.47 -20.90
CA ASN A 302 -10.83 16.47 -20.04
C ASN A 302 -9.66 15.87 -20.83
N VAL A 303 -8.70 16.70 -21.22
CA VAL A 303 -7.46 16.25 -21.85
C VAL A 303 -6.55 15.64 -20.79
N THR A 304 -6.12 14.40 -21.03
CA THR A 304 -5.14 13.71 -20.18
C THR A 304 -4.01 13.17 -21.04
N GLU A 305 -2.79 13.54 -20.71
CA GLU A 305 -1.59 13.08 -21.42
C GLU A 305 -0.96 11.92 -20.64
N SER A 306 -0.56 10.85 -21.35
CA SER A 306 0.08 9.69 -20.72
C SER A 306 1.01 9.00 -21.70
N ARG A 307 2.18 8.56 -21.22
CA ARG A 307 3.09 7.72 -21.99
C ARG A 307 2.59 6.29 -22.04
N ARG A 308 2.73 5.65 -23.20
CA ARG A 308 2.26 4.28 -23.44
C ARG A 308 3.42 3.40 -23.88
N LEU A 309 3.59 2.27 -23.21
CA LEU A 309 4.52 1.24 -23.64
C LEU A 309 3.93 0.47 -24.84
N THR A 310 4.55 0.62 -26.00
CA THR A 310 4.21 -0.12 -27.22
C THR A 310 5.39 -0.96 -27.68
N GLU A 311 5.11 -2.10 -28.30
CA GLU A 311 6.11 -3.07 -28.75
C GLU A 311 5.84 -3.41 -30.21
N LYS A 312 6.89 -3.40 -31.03
CA LYS A 312 6.87 -3.87 -32.43
C LYS A 312 8.12 -4.71 -32.65
N GLU A 313 7.94 -5.87 -33.26
CA GLU A 313 9.05 -6.76 -33.63
C GLU A 313 9.78 -6.21 -34.86
N ILE A 314 11.11 -6.22 -34.80
CA ILE A 314 11.96 -5.92 -35.95
C ILE A 314 12.00 -7.20 -36.80
N LYS A 315 11.49 -7.11 -38.03
CA LYS A 315 11.54 -8.18 -39.02
C LYS A 315 12.82 -8.13 -39.83
#